data_AF-A0A1V5FWG7-F1
#
_entry.id   AF-A0A1V5FWG7-F1
#
_cell.length_a   1.000
_cell.length_b   1.000
_cell.length_c   1.000
_cell.angle_alpha   90.00
_cell.angle_beta   90.00
_cell.angle_gamma   90.00
#
_symmetry.space_group_name_H-M   'P 1'
#
loop_
_entity.id
_entity.type
_entity.pdbx_description
1 polymer ?
#
loop_
_entity_poly.entity_id
_entity_poly.type
_entity_poly.pdbx_seq_one_letter_code
_entity_poly.pdbx_strand_id
1 'polypeptide(L)'
;MEGRFAIDQNCIDIHNNDIRRGADDGIEADYSMSNCRYMRNRLTNVMRGIAIAPSLGGPSYVIRNALYNTRIVWQLGRSGSGYVVLHNTSVKSGSAARIEPSSFCYSRNNLFFGADPRGLIDYVSSWAGYDFDFNGYGAFGGVFSGRLDGAALDSIETYRKRGFEPHAVALGADTFAAPVSEPTPIEDEYAPPDLRLGKGSAAIDAGQPLANINDGFAGAAPDLGAFEFGDAPPLYGPRPKYYAGR
;
A
#
# COMPACT_ATOMS: atom_id res chain seq x y z
N MET A 1 24.25 -5.78 -4.12
CA MET A 1 24.02 -4.89 -5.27
C MET A 1 24.45 -5.61 -6.54
N GLU A 2 23.75 -5.38 -7.64
CA GLU A 2 24.02 -6.11 -8.88
C GLU A 2 24.98 -5.35 -9.81
N GLY A 3 26.01 -6.06 -10.28
CA GLY A 3 26.94 -5.57 -11.28
C GLY A 3 28.18 -4.85 -10.75
N ARG A 4 29.23 -4.81 -11.58
CA ARG A 4 30.55 -4.23 -11.26
C ARG A 4 30.56 -2.69 -11.09
N PHE A 5 29.45 -2.03 -11.40
CA PHE A 5 29.29 -0.58 -11.37
C PHE A 5 28.24 -0.12 -10.37
N ALA A 6 27.75 -1.04 -9.54
CA ALA A 6 26.74 -0.68 -8.54
C ALA A 6 27.35 0.28 -7.52
N ILE A 7 26.56 1.30 -7.17
CA ILE A 7 26.87 2.24 -6.10
C ILE A 7 25.82 2.12 -5.02
N ASP A 8 26.19 2.51 -3.80
CA ASP A 8 25.30 2.49 -2.65
C ASP A 8 24.02 3.29 -2.93
N GLN A 9 22.87 2.63 -2.73
CA GLN A 9 21.55 3.20 -3.00
C GLN A 9 20.95 3.74 -1.69
N ASN A 10 21.30 4.98 -1.33
CA ASN A 10 20.81 5.65 -0.12
C ASN A 10 20.12 6.97 -0.46
N CYS A 11 19.18 7.39 0.37
CA CYS A 11 18.54 8.73 0.29
C CYS A 11 17.87 9.03 -1.07
N ILE A 12 17.31 8.01 -1.73
CA ILE A 12 16.63 8.15 -3.02
C ILE A 12 15.15 8.40 -2.79
N ASP A 13 14.62 9.44 -3.42
CA ASP A 13 13.19 9.76 -3.39
C ASP A 13 12.54 9.55 -4.76
N ILE A 14 11.57 8.64 -4.83
CA ILE A 14 10.70 8.49 -5.99
C ILE A 14 9.31 8.91 -5.55
N HIS A 15 8.88 10.10 -5.99
CA HIS A 15 7.63 10.65 -5.49
C HIS A 15 6.81 11.43 -6.51
N ASN A 16 5.48 11.43 -6.31
CA ASN A 16 4.53 12.17 -7.16
C ASN A 16 4.60 11.79 -8.64
N ASN A 17 4.96 10.55 -8.95
CA ASN A 17 4.96 10.04 -10.33
C ASN A 17 3.58 9.49 -10.70
N ASP A 18 3.25 9.55 -11.99
CA ASP A 18 2.13 8.84 -12.61
C ASP A 18 2.70 7.73 -13.49
N ILE A 19 2.69 6.50 -13.00
CA ILE A 19 3.33 5.34 -13.62
C ILE A 19 2.24 4.40 -14.13
N ARG A 20 2.31 4.06 -15.42
CA ARG A 20 1.30 3.25 -16.08
C ARG A 20 1.89 2.29 -17.08
N ARG A 21 1.26 1.12 -17.24
CA ARG A 21 1.62 0.10 -18.24
C ARG A 21 3.06 -0.38 -18.11
N GLY A 22 3.43 -0.81 -16.91
CA GLY A 22 4.68 -1.51 -16.66
C GLY A 22 4.46 -3.00 -16.86
N ALA A 23 5.20 -3.64 -17.76
CA ALA A 23 5.07 -5.07 -18.01
C ALA A 23 5.51 -5.91 -16.78
N ASP A 24 6.49 -5.40 -16.03
CA ASP A 24 6.97 -6.00 -14.79
C ASP A 24 6.67 -5.04 -13.62
N ASP A 25 7.65 -4.29 -13.14
CA ASP A 25 7.49 -3.45 -11.95
C ASP A 25 7.12 -2.01 -12.29
N GLY A 26 6.28 -1.38 -11.46
CA GLY A 26 6.00 0.04 -11.55
C GLY A 26 7.16 0.88 -11.02
N ILE A 27 7.64 0.55 -9.82
CA ILE A 27 8.88 1.08 -9.26
C ILE A 27 9.78 -0.10 -8.92
N GLU A 28 10.93 -0.19 -9.57
CA GLU A 28 11.99 -1.14 -9.26
C GLU A 28 13.10 -0.42 -8.50
N ALA A 29 13.29 -0.77 -7.24
CA ALA A 29 14.32 -0.19 -6.37
C ALA A 29 14.90 -1.26 -5.41
N ASP A 30 15.19 -2.41 -6.00
CA ASP A 30 15.93 -3.50 -5.38
C ASP A 30 17.29 -3.03 -4.87
N TYR A 31 17.75 -3.65 -3.77
CA TYR A 31 19.01 -3.32 -3.11
C TYR A 31 19.09 -1.89 -2.55
N SER A 32 17.94 -1.23 -2.35
CA SER A 32 17.86 -0.01 -1.56
C SER A 32 18.43 -0.23 -0.16
N MET A 33 19.16 0.75 0.36
CA MET A 33 19.78 0.71 1.68
C MET A 33 19.00 1.65 2.63
N SER A 34 19.64 2.69 3.15
CA SER A 34 19.04 3.58 4.13
C SER A 34 18.35 4.80 3.51
N ASN A 35 17.22 5.19 4.10
CA ASN A 35 16.50 6.43 3.81
C ASN A 35 15.99 6.58 2.36
N CYS A 36 15.74 5.46 1.67
CA CYS A 36 15.03 5.50 0.38
C CYS A 36 13.52 5.64 0.62
N ARG A 37 12.87 6.53 -0.15
CA ARG A 37 11.47 6.92 0.05
C ARG A 37 10.69 6.86 -1.26
N TYR A 38 9.63 6.07 -1.26
CA TYR A 38 8.72 5.87 -2.39
C TYR A 38 7.35 6.44 -2.00
N MET A 39 7.08 7.68 -2.38
CA MET A 39 6.00 8.46 -1.76
C MET A 39 5.00 9.04 -2.76
N ARG A 40 3.71 8.94 -2.48
CA ARG A 40 2.68 9.66 -3.25
C ARG A 40 2.79 9.39 -4.76
N ASN A 41 3.09 8.17 -5.17
CA ASN A 41 3.05 7.77 -6.58
C ASN A 41 1.68 7.18 -6.90
N ARG A 42 1.20 7.40 -8.13
CA ARG A 42 0.05 6.68 -8.69
C ARG A 42 0.57 5.62 -9.66
N LEU A 43 0.21 4.37 -9.42
CA LEU A 43 0.64 3.23 -10.23
C LEU A 43 -0.59 2.51 -10.79
N THR A 44 -0.64 2.27 -12.10
CA THR A 44 -1.77 1.59 -12.75
C THR A 44 -1.35 0.64 -13.87
N ASN A 45 -1.88 -0.59 -13.87
CA ASN A 45 -1.53 -1.64 -14.84
C ASN A 45 -0.03 -1.96 -14.79
N VAL A 46 0.44 -2.46 -13.63
CA VAL A 46 1.83 -2.88 -13.40
C VAL A 46 1.84 -4.25 -12.71
N MET A 47 2.74 -5.17 -13.08
CA MET A 47 2.75 -6.50 -12.46
C MET A 47 3.04 -6.40 -10.96
N ARG A 48 4.15 -5.73 -10.58
CA ARG A 48 4.41 -5.37 -9.18
C ARG A 48 4.30 -3.87 -9.02
N GLY A 49 3.66 -3.43 -7.94
CA GLY A 49 3.53 -2.02 -7.62
C GLY A 49 4.88 -1.40 -7.33
N ILE A 50 5.37 -1.63 -6.11
CA ILE A 50 6.67 -1.13 -5.66
C ILE A 50 7.53 -2.33 -5.27
N ALA A 51 8.52 -2.63 -6.08
CA ALA A 51 9.50 -3.67 -5.88
C ALA A 51 10.77 -3.11 -5.23
N ILE A 52 11.03 -3.55 -4.00
CA ILE A 52 12.14 -3.06 -3.17
C ILE A 52 12.86 -4.23 -2.50
N ALA A 53 12.99 -5.36 -3.20
CA ALA A 53 13.43 -6.62 -2.64
C ALA A 53 14.80 -7.06 -3.19
N PRO A 54 15.83 -7.20 -2.34
CA PRO A 54 15.84 -6.93 -0.91
C PRO A 54 16.09 -5.45 -0.62
N SER A 55 15.48 -4.92 0.44
CA SER A 55 16.06 -3.79 1.16
C SER A 55 17.22 -4.30 2.04
N LEU A 56 18.34 -3.60 2.01
CA LEU A 56 19.60 -3.97 2.68
C LEU A 56 19.70 -3.29 4.05
N GLY A 57 18.72 -3.55 4.92
CA GLY A 57 18.67 -3.10 6.32
C GLY A 57 17.76 -1.89 6.56
N GLY A 58 17.43 -1.13 5.51
CA GLY A 58 16.51 -0.01 5.58
C GLY A 58 16.98 1.17 6.46
N PRO A 59 16.08 2.08 6.84
CA PRO A 59 14.66 2.05 6.51
C PRO A 59 14.38 2.40 5.04
N SER A 60 13.57 1.57 4.37
CA SER A 60 12.94 1.86 3.07
C SER A 60 11.47 2.22 3.29
N TYR A 61 11.08 3.44 2.95
CA TYR A 61 9.75 4.00 3.23
C TYR A 61 8.84 3.92 2.01
N VAL A 62 7.66 3.33 2.16
CA VAL A 62 6.60 3.26 1.13
C VAL A 62 5.37 3.97 1.68
N ILE A 63 5.11 5.20 1.22
CA ILE A 63 4.16 6.10 1.88
C ILE A 63 3.15 6.72 0.90
N ARG A 64 1.85 6.64 1.19
CA ARG A 64 0.80 7.38 0.43
C ARG A 64 0.74 7.08 -1.06
N ASN A 65 1.17 5.89 -1.48
CA ASN A 65 1.03 5.47 -2.88
C ASN A 65 -0.39 4.96 -3.17
N ALA A 66 -0.87 5.24 -4.37
CA ALA A 66 -2.18 4.80 -4.87
C ALA A 66 -1.97 3.81 -6.02
N LEU A 67 -2.34 2.55 -5.80
CA LEU A 67 -2.08 1.46 -6.74
C LEU A 67 -3.40 0.85 -7.23
N TYR A 68 -3.52 0.69 -8.55
CA TYR A 68 -4.66 0.04 -9.18
C TYR A 68 -4.22 -0.97 -10.24
N ASN A 69 -4.90 -2.11 -10.32
CA ASN A 69 -4.56 -3.19 -11.26
C ASN A 69 -3.08 -3.62 -11.15
N THR A 70 -2.70 -4.15 -9.99
CA THR A 70 -1.37 -4.75 -9.76
C THR A 70 -1.47 -6.16 -9.19
N ARG A 71 -0.59 -7.06 -9.60
CA ARG A 71 -0.59 -8.45 -9.13
C ARG A 71 -0.01 -8.58 -7.72
N ILE A 72 1.02 -7.80 -7.43
CA ILE A 72 1.71 -7.76 -6.13
C ILE A 72 1.90 -6.30 -5.75
N VAL A 73 1.22 -5.84 -4.68
CA VAL A 73 1.25 -4.42 -4.27
C VAL A 73 2.67 -3.99 -3.90
N TRP A 74 3.35 -4.78 -3.08
CA TRP A 74 4.76 -4.58 -2.73
C TRP A 74 5.53 -5.89 -2.83
N GLN A 75 6.71 -5.81 -3.43
CA GLN A 75 7.69 -6.89 -3.31
C GLN A 75 8.70 -6.51 -2.23
N LEU A 76 8.50 -7.08 -1.04
CA LEU A 76 9.36 -6.89 0.13
C LEU A 76 10.31 -8.09 0.36
N GLY A 77 10.25 -9.11 -0.49
CA GLY A 77 10.85 -10.43 -0.25
C GLY A 77 12.38 -10.50 -0.34
N ARG A 78 12.89 -11.67 -0.75
CA ARG A 78 14.32 -11.95 -1.00
C ARG A 78 15.22 -11.74 0.23
N SER A 79 14.71 -12.05 1.42
CA SER A 79 15.42 -11.87 2.71
C SER A 79 15.83 -10.42 2.99
N GLY A 80 15.14 -9.43 2.39
CA GLY A 80 15.34 -8.03 2.72
C GLY A 80 14.75 -7.65 4.08
N SER A 81 15.16 -6.50 4.59
CA SER A 81 14.71 -6.01 5.90
C SER A 81 14.65 -4.50 6.01
N GLY A 82 13.87 -4.00 6.98
CA GLY A 82 13.79 -2.58 7.31
C GLY A 82 12.75 -1.83 6.47
N TYR A 83 11.56 -2.40 6.34
CA TYR A 83 10.47 -1.80 5.56
C TYR A 83 9.55 -0.98 6.46
N VAL A 84 9.18 0.22 6.00
CA VAL A 84 8.23 1.10 6.67
C VAL A 84 7.13 1.45 5.66
N VAL A 85 5.94 0.88 5.84
CA VAL A 85 4.87 0.92 4.84
C VAL A 85 3.62 1.57 5.41
N LEU A 86 3.34 2.81 4.99
CA LEU A 86 2.37 3.67 5.67
C LEU A 86 1.37 4.28 4.69
N HIS A 87 0.09 4.31 5.05
CA HIS A 87 -0.90 5.11 4.32
C HIS A 87 -1.00 4.79 2.82
N ASN A 88 -0.75 3.58 2.34
CA ASN A 88 -0.92 3.30 0.91
C ASN A 88 -2.35 2.80 0.64
N THR A 89 -2.91 3.13 -0.52
CA THR A 89 -4.16 2.53 -1.00
C THR A 89 -3.85 1.62 -2.18
N SER A 90 -4.28 0.37 -2.12
CA SER A 90 -4.19 -0.56 -3.26
C SER A 90 -5.52 -1.23 -3.56
N VAL A 91 -5.88 -1.27 -4.84
CA VAL A 91 -7.07 -1.97 -5.33
C VAL A 91 -6.66 -2.91 -6.46
N LYS A 92 -6.89 -4.21 -6.29
CA LYS A 92 -6.45 -5.26 -7.24
C LYS A 92 -7.42 -6.44 -7.26
N SER A 93 -7.33 -7.30 -8.26
CA SER A 93 -7.95 -8.63 -8.20
C SER A 93 -7.13 -9.57 -7.31
N GLY A 94 -7.76 -10.62 -6.76
CA GLY A 94 -7.11 -11.54 -5.81
C GLY A 94 -6.85 -10.94 -4.42
N SER A 95 -5.95 -11.54 -3.64
CA SER A 95 -5.77 -11.14 -2.21
C SER A 95 -5.34 -9.68 -2.09
N ALA A 96 -6.04 -8.93 -1.25
CA ALA A 96 -5.84 -7.50 -1.08
C ALA A 96 -4.44 -7.20 -0.49
N ALA A 97 -4.04 -7.94 0.53
CA ALA A 97 -2.74 -7.85 1.20
C ALA A 97 -2.02 -9.21 1.15
N ARG A 98 -1.23 -9.40 0.10
CA ARG A 98 -0.29 -10.52 0.00
C ARG A 98 1.12 -10.01 0.29
N ILE A 99 1.75 -10.51 1.34
CA ILE A 99 3.11 -10.10 1.72
C ILE A 99 4.04 -11.31 1.58
N GLU A 100 5.14 -11.12 0.86
CA GLU A 100 6.17 -12.16 0.66
C GLU A 100 7.17 -12.16 1.84
N PRO A 101 7.89 -13.30 2.10
CA PRO A 101 8.77 -13.43 3.26
C PRO A 101 9.86 -12.36 3.34
N SER A 102 9.88 -11.60 4.44
CA SER A 102 10.90 -10.59 4.74
C SER A 102 11.12 -10.44 6.25
N SER A 103 11.80 -9.39 6.71
CA SER A 103 11.97 -9.12 8.15
C SER A 103 11.93 -7.62 8.47
N PHE A 104 11.60 -7.26 9.71
CA PHE A 104 11.53 -5.88 10.18
C PHE A 104 10.65 -5.01 9.28
N CYS A 105 9.37 -5.36 9.19
CA CYS A 105 8.38 -4.65 8.40
C CYS A 105 7.35 -3.98 9.33
N TYR A 106 7.36 -2.65 9.36
CA TYR A 106 6.43 -1.83 10.11
C TYR A 106 5.35 -1.30 9.19
N SER A 107 4.10 -1.68 9.43
CA SER A 107 2.94 -1.35 8.59
C SER A 107 1.84 -0.67 9.41
N ARG A 108 1.40 0.50 8.96
CA ARG A 108 0.28 1.24 9.56
C ARG A 108 -0.57 1.94 8.52
N ASN A 109 -1.86 2.04 8.80
CA ASN A 109 -2.79 2.92 8.10
C ASN A 109 -2.93 2.62 6.59
N ASN A 110 -2.57 1.43 6.12
CA ASN A 110 -2.75 1.08 4.71
C ASN A 110 -4.21 0.68 4.44
N LEU A 111 -4.67 0.89 3.22
CA LEU A 111 -5.99 0.53 2.72
C LEU A 111 -5.83 -0.49 1.59
N PHE A 112 -6.18 -1.75 1.86
CA PHE A 112 -6.14 -2.83 0.89
C PHE A 112 -7.54 -3.21 0.44
N PHE A 113 -7.79 -3.22 -0.87
CA PHE A 113 -9.05 -3.66 -1.46
C PHE A 113 -8.80 -4.75 -2.50
N GLY A 114 -9.53 -5.86 -2.39
CA GLY A 114 -9.29 -7.04 -3.22
C GLY A 114 -10.52 -7.90 -3.48
N ALA A 115 -10.28 -9.04 -4.12
CA ALA A 115 -11.30 -10.04 -4.41
C ALA A 115 -10.63 -11.41 -4.60
N ASP A 116 -10.26 -12.08 -3.50
CA ASP A 116 -9.80 -13.47 -3.56
C ASP A 116 -10.80 -14.39 -2.87
N PRO A 117 -11.28 -15.44 -3.54
CA PRO A 117 -12.05 -16.48 -2.86
C PRO A 117 -11.24 -17.20 -1.77
N ARG A 118 -9.90 -17.11 -1.79
CA ARG A 118 -9.02 -17.69 -0.76
C ARG A 118 -8.78 -16.76 0.44
N GLY A 119 -9.21 -15.49 0.36
CA GLY A 119 -9.05 -14.49 1.42
C GLY A 119 -8.27 -13.24 1.02
N LEU A 120 -8.64 -12.10 1.62
CA LEU A 120 -8.01 -10.79 1.42
C LEU A 120 -6.59 -10.70 1.98
N ILE A 121 -6.31 -11.46 3.04
CA ILE A 121 -5.03 -11.49 3.74
C ILE A 121 -4.30 -12.78 3.37
N ASP A 122 -3.03 -12.66 2.97
CA ASP A 122 -2.14 -13.79 2.69
C ASP A 122 -0.70 -13.45 3.11
N TYR A 123 -0.39 -13.68 4.39
CA TYR A 123 0.97 -13.59 4.93
C TYR A 123 1.12 -14.29 6.30
N VAL A 124 2.35 -14.32 6.80
CA VAL A 124 2.74 -14.98 8.06
C VAL A 124 3.13 -13.92 9.10
N SER A 125 2.46 -13.95 10.24
CA SER A 125 2.65 -13.02 11.36
C SER A 125 3.95 -13.27 12.13
N SER A 126 4.46 -14.50 12.11
CA SER A 126 5.65 -14.91 12.86
C SER A 126 6.99 -14.56 12.19
N TRP A 127 6.97 -13.90 11.03
CA TRP A 127 8.18 -13.39 10.41
C TRP A 127 8.85 -12.33 11.29
N ALA A 128 10.17 -12.37 11.36
CA ALA A 128 10.94 -11.62 12.35
C ALA A 128 10.72 -10.12 12.21
N GLY A 129 10.35 -9.45 13.32
CA GLY A 129 10.18 -7.99 13.36
C GLY A 129 9.00 -7.46 12.55
N TYR A 130 8.03 -8.29 12.20
CA TYR A 130 6.78 -7.82 11.63
C TYR A 130 5.94 -7.12 12.69
N ASP A 131 5.52 -5.90 12.39
CA ASP A 131 4.62 -5.11 13.22
C ASP A 131 3.59 -4.44 12.31
N PHE A 132 2.42 -5.05 12.19
CA PHE A 132 1.30 -4.56 11.41
C PHE A 132 0.20 -4.16 12.40
N ASP A 133 -0.47 -3.04 12.16
CA ASP A 133 -1.68 -2.65 12.87
C ASP A 133 -2.39 -1.53 12.10
N PHE A 134 -3.64 -1.22 12.47
CA PHE A 134 -4.43 -0.13 11.86
C PHE A 134 -4.53 -0.21 10.33
N ASN A 135 -4.54 -1.39 9.71
CA ASN A 135 -4.76 -1.51 8.26
C ASN A 135 -6.24 -1.80 7.95
N GLY A 136 -6.71 -1.27 6.82
CA GLY A 136 -8.06 -1.48 6.30
C GLY A 136 -8.10 -2.56 5.22
N TYR A 137 -9.14 -3.38 5.24
CA TYR A 137 -9.34 -4.52 4.35
C TYR A 137 -10.75 -4.52 3.76
N GLY A 138 -10.86 -4.32 2.45
CA GLY A 138 -12.12 -4.35 1.72
C GLY A 138 -12.17 -5.44 0.66
N ALA A 139 -13.37 -5.98 0.43
CA ALA A 139 -13.64 -6.98 -0.59
C ALA A 139 -14.69 -6.48 -1.58
N PHE A 140 -14.49 -6.70 -2.89
CA PHE A 140 -15.53 -6.44 -3.90
C PHE A 140 -16.77 -7.31 -3.70
N GLY A 141 -16.63 -8.49 -3.09
CA GLY A 141 -17.76 -9.34 -2.67
C GLY A 141 -18.44 -8.89 -1.37
N GLY A 142 -17.97 -7.82 -0.73
CA GLY A 142 -18.55 -7.25 0.49
C GLY A 142 -18.35 -8.06 1.77
N VAL A 143 -17.76 -9.27 1.68
CA VAL A 143 -17.51 -10.14 2.82
C VAL A 143 -16.02 -10.19 3.09
N PHE A 144 -15.61 -9.80 4.30
CA PHE A 144 -14.25 -10.00 4.76
C PHE A 144 -13.96 -11.51 4.89
N SER A 145 -12.86 -11.94 4.31
CA SER A 145 -12.24 -13.23 4.58
C SER A 145 -10.73 -13.07 4.47
N GLY A 146 -9.95 -13.94 5.09
CA GLY A 146 -8.49 -13.85 5.07
C GLY A 146 -7.81 -15.13 5.52
N ARG A 147 -6.48 -15.16 5.40
CA ARG A 147 -5.63 -16.21 5.96
C ARG A 147 -4.41 -15.60 6.63
N LEU A 148 -4.24 -15.89 7.91
CA LEU A 148 -3.05 -15.50 8.68
C LEU A 148 -2.35 -16.77 9.17
N ASP A 149 -1.05 -16.88 8.90
CA ASP A 149 -0.28 -18.09 9.22
C ASP A 149 -0.86 -19.37 8.60
N GLY A 150 -1.51 -19.22 7.44
CA GLY A 150 -2.21 -20.31 6.77
C GLY A 150 -3.58 -20.67 7.37
N ALA A 151 -3.98 -20.11 8.52
CA ALA A 151 -5.28 -20.33 9.16
C ALA A 151 -6.34 -19.34 8.64
N ALA A 152 -7.56 -19.81 8.40
CA ALA A 152 -8.66 -18.96 7.92
C ALA A 152 -9.09 -17.91 8.95
N LEU A 153 -9.53 -16.76 8.44
CA LEU A 153 -10.14 -15.65 9.16
C LEU A 153 -11.49 -15.35 8.49
N ASP A 154 -12.58 -15.62 9.20
CA ASP A 154 -13.93 -15.48 8.63
C ASP A 154 -14.59 -14.12 8.93
N SER A 155 -13.93 -13.27 9.73
CA SER A 155 -14.39 -11.92 10.08
C SER A 155 -13.22 -11.04 10.53
N ILE A 156 -13.43 -9.72 10.46
CA ILE A 156 -12.46 -8.75 10.98
C ILE A 156 -12.32 -8.88 12.51
N GLU A 157 -13.40 -9.23 13.22
CA GLU A 157 -13.38 -9.46 14.67
C GLU A 157 -12.49 -10.66 15.03
N THR A 158 -12.57 -11.75 14.26
CA THR A 158 -11.66 -12.89 14.43
C THR A 158 -10.22 -12.47 14.18
N TYR A 159 -9.98 -11.62 13.17
CA TYR A 159 -8.64 -11.13 12.89
C TYR A 159 -8.07 -10.29 14.05
N ARG A 160 -8.84 -9.32 14.54
CA ARG A 160 -8.46 -8.51 15.72
C ARG A 160 -8.17 -9.37 16.95
N LYS A 161 -8.99 -10.39 17.22
CA LYS A 161 -8.81 -11.31 18.35
C LYS A 161 -7.56 -12.19 18.25
N ARG A 162 -6.98 -12.38 17.06
CA ARG A 162 -5.66 -13.03 16.92
C ARG A 162 -4.53 -12.20 17.53
N GLY A 163 -4.76 -10.90 17.74
CA GLY A 163 -3.83 -10.00 18.41
C GLY A 163 -2.70 -9.46 17.54
N PHE A 164 -2.58 -9.91 16.28
CA PHE A 164 -1.57 -9.41 15.36
C PHE A 164 -1.91 -8.00 14.83
N GLU A 165 -3.14 -7.78 14.38
CA GLU A 165 -3.68 -6.45 14.06
C GLU A 165 -4.97 -6.17 14.85
N PRO A 166 -4.85 -5.80 16.14
CA PRO A 166 -6.00 -5.56 17.01
C PRO A 166 -6.90 -4.41 16.53
N HIS A 167 -6.40 -3.50 15.69
CA HIS A 167 -7.14 -2.35 15.16
C HIS A 167 -7.44 -2.45 13.65
N ALA A 168 -7.29 -3.62 13.02
CA ALA A 168 -7.62 -3.80 11.60
C ALA A 168 -9.07 -3.37 11.29
N VAL A 169 -9.35 -2.76 10.14
CA VAL A 169 -10.69 -2.23 9.81
C VAL A 169 -11.29 -2.95 8.61
N ALA A 170 -12.55 -3.36 8.69
CA ALA A 170 -13.29 -3.87 7.54
C ALA A 170 -13.84 -2.70 6.72
N LEU A 171 -13.67 -2.77 5.40
CA LEU A 171 -14.06 -1.71 4.47
C LEU A 171 -15.18 -2.19 3.54
N GLY A 172 -16.16 -1.32 3.30
CA GLY A 172 -17.35 -1.62 2.51
C GLY A 172 -17.30 -1.13 1.06
N ALA A 173 -18.40 -1.32 0.33
CA ALA A 173 -18.55 -0.83 -1.05
C ALA A 173 -18.55 0.71 -1.15
N ASP A 174 -18.79 1.41 -0.04
CA ASP A 174 -18.80 2.86 0.13
C ASP A 174 -17.42 3.45 0.47
N THR A 175 -16.36 2.65 0.40
CA THR A 175 -15.00 3.08 0.74
C THR A 175 -14.54 4.28 -0.08
N PHE A 176 -14.88 4.32 -1.38
CA PHE A 176 -14.42 5.32 -2.33
C PHE A 176 -15.53 6.30 -2.73
N ALA A 177 -15.14 7.54 -3.06
CA ALA A 177 -16.08 8.61 -3.43
C ALA A 177 -16.82 8.34 -4.75
N ALA A 178 -16.17 7.62 -5.66
CA ALA A 178 -16.75 7.11 -6.89
C ALA A 178 -16.68 5.59 -6.92
N PRO A 179 -17.61 4.89 -7.61
CA PRO A 179 -17.52 3.46 -7.79
C PRO A 179 -16.17 3.07 -8.43
N VAL A 180 -15.44 2.18 -7.77
CA VAL A 180 -14.23 1.55 -8.29
C VAL A 180 -14.58 0.12 -8.64
N SER A 181 -14.23 -0.34 -9.84
CA SER A 181 -14.46 -1.72 -10.26
C SER A 181 -13.29 -2.62 -9.83
N GLU A 182 -13.54 -3.92 -9.73
CA GLU A 182 -12.45 -4.89 -9.65
C GLU A 182 -11.68 -4.91 -10.98
N PRO A 183 -10.34 -4.79 -10.97
CA PRO A 183 -9.53 -4.96 -12.17
C PRO A 183 -9.33 -6.46 -12.46
N THR A 184 -10.35 -7.08 -13.06
CA THR A 184 -10.35 -8.48 -13.48
C THR A 184 -10.90 -8.63 -14.91
N PRO A 185 -10.23 -9.36 -15.83
CA PRO A 185 -8.94 -10.04 -15.63
C PRO A 185 -7.76 -9.06 -15.47
N ILE A 186 -6.73 -9.46 -14.70
CA ILE A 186 -5.59 -8.57 -14.36
C ILE A 186 -4.77 -8.18 -15.61
N GLU A 187 -4.85 -8.98 -16.67
CA GLU A 187 -4.15 -8.78 -17.94
C GLU A 187 -4.71 -7.62 -18.76
N ASP A 188 -5.93 -7.17 -18.48
CA ASP A 188 -6.56 -6.07 -19.20
C ASP A 188 -5.98 -4.69 -18.77
N GLU A 189 -6.00 -3.73 -19.69
CA GLU A 189 -5.66 -2.35 -19.39
C GLU A 189 -6.88 -1.62 -18.82
N TYR A 190 -6.71 -0.97 -17.66
CA TYR A 190 -7.73 -0.12 -17.06
C TYR A 190 -7.28 1.33 -16.94
N ALA A 191 -8.22 2.26 -16.97
CA ALA A 191 -7.95 3.65 -16.62
C ALA A 191 -7.69 3.77 -15.09
N PRO A 192 -6.82 4.70 -14.65
CA PRO A 192 -6.62 4.96 -13.23
C PRO A 192 -7.91 5.52 -12.60
N PRO A 193 -8.52 4.83 -11.62
CA PRO A 193 -9.71 5.33 -10.95
C PRO A 193 -9.35 6.43 -9.93
N ASP A 194 -10.38 7.12 -9.44
CA ASP A 194 -10.27 7.96 -8.26
C ASP A 194 -10.39 7.09 -7.00
N LEU A 195 -9.30 7.03 -6.22
CA LEU A 195 -9.20 6.22 -5.00
C LEU A 195 -9.36 7.06 -3.72
N ARG A 196 -9.85 8.31 -3.84
CA ARG A 196 -10.19 9.13 -2.66
C ARG A 196 -11.39 8.56 -1.92
N LEU A 197 -11.41 8.78 -0.61
CA LEU A 197 -12.42 8.21 0.29
C LEU A 197 -13.82 8.79 0.03
N GLY A 198 -14.82 7.93 0.12
CA GLY A 198 -16.23 8.29 0.07
C GLY A 198 -16.73 8.84 1.39
N LYS A 199 -17.77 9.68 1.34
CA LYS A 199 -18.40 10.20 2.56
C LYS A 199 -18.99 9.03 3.37
N GLY A 200 -18.57 8.91 4.62
CA GLY A 200 -19.01 7.83 5.52
C GLY A 200 -18.19 6.55 5.41
N SER A 201 -17.13 6.53 4.58
CA SER A 201 -16.19 5.43 4.52
C SER A 201 -15.64 5.09 5.90
N ALA A 202 -15.59 3.79 6.24
CA ALA A 202 -14.99 3.30 7.48
C ALA A 202 -13.47 3.54 7.56
N ALA A 203 -12.84 3.99 6.47
CA ALA A 203 -11.44 4.41 6.44
C ALA A 203 -11.22 5.80 7.06
N ILE A 204 -12.28 6.60 7.23
CA ILE A 204 -12.18 7.95 7.80
C ILE A 204 -11.96 7.86 9.32
N ASP A 205 -11.05 8.67 9.85
CA ASP A 205 -10.73 8.75 11.29
C ASP A 205 -10.33 7.40 11.92
N ALA A 206 -9.76 6.50 11.13
CA ALA A 206 -9.54 5.11 11.53
C ALA A 206 -8.06 4.71 11.64
N GLY A 207 -7.13 5.60 11.31
CA GLY A 207 -5.70 5.38 11.37
C GLY A 207 -5.06 5.80 12.70
N GLN A 208 -3.82 5.36 12.89
CA GLN A 208 -2.95 5.77 13.99
C GLN A 208 -2.26 7.11 13.68
N PRO A 209 -2.25 8.09 14.61
CA PRO A 209 -1.37 9.25 14.52
C PRO A 209 0.11 8.84 14.50
N LEU A 210 0.85 9.28 13.48
CA LEU A 210 2.25 8.97 13.25
C LEU A 210 3.02 10.29 13.07
N ALA A 211 3.84 10.62 14.06
CA ALA A 211 4.58 11.88 14.10
C ALA A 211 5.38 12.11 12.81
N ASN A 212 5.28 13.31 12.24
CA ASN A 212 5.90 13.74 10.98
C ASN A 212 5.41 13.05 9.71
N ILE A 213 4.43 12.14 9.79
CA ILE A 213 3.85 11.44 8.63
C ILE A 213 2.45 11.95 8.31
N ASN A 214 1.63 12.17 9.34
CA ASN A 214 0.23 12.53 9.17
C ASN A 214 -0.24 13.64 10.13
N ASP A 215 0.65 14.45 10.69
CA ASP A 215 0.34 15.50 11.69
C ASP A 215 -0.75 16.50 11.26
N GLY A 216 -1.04 16.61 9.96
CA GLY A 216 -2.04 17.51 9.39
C GLY A 216 -3.39 16.86 9.10
N PHE A 217 -3.70 15.69 9.65
CA PHE A 217 -5.00 15.04 9.44
C PHE A 217 -6.16 15.91 9.92
N ALA A 218 -7.31 15.78 9.26
CA ALA A 218 -8.56 16.37 9.71
C ALA A 218 -9.33 15.37 10.58
N GLY A 219 -10.25 15.86 11.41
CA GLY A 219 -11.10 14.99 12.23
C GLY A 219 -10.46 14.54 13.54
N ALA A 220 -10.81 13.34 13.98
CA ALA A 220 -10.39 12.73 15.24
C ALA A 220 -9.09 11.92 15.11
N ALA A 221 -8.79 11.41 13.91
CA ALA A 221 -7.61 10.58 13.63
C ALA A 221 -7.28 10.65 12.13
N PRO A 222 -6.05 10.27 11.71
CA PRO A 222 -5.73 10.22 10.30
C PRO A 222 -6.51 9.14 9.57
N ASP A 223 -6.82 9.38 8.31
CA ASP A 223 -7.55 8.40 7.51
C ASP A 223 -6.66 7.24 7.06
N LEU A 224 -7.28 6.07 6.83
CA LEU A 224 -6.59 4.94 6.20
C LEU A 224 -6.36 5.21 4.71
N GLY A 225 -5.21 4.76 4.22
CA GLY A 225 -4.84 4.85 2.82
C GLY A 225 -4.17 6.17 2.44
N ALA A 226 -4.06 6.39 1.13
CA ALA A 226 -3.22 7.41 0.51
C ALA A 226 -3.74 8.84 0.66
N PHE A 227 -5.05 9.01 0.86
CA PHE A 227 -5.72 10.30 0.81
C PHE A 227 -6.51 10.52 2.09
N GLU A 228 -6.33 11.68 2.71
CA GLU A 228 -7.29 12.17 3.70
C GLU A 228 -8.59 12.57 2.98
N PHE A 229 -9.71 12.40 3.65
CA PHE A 229 -11.02 12.70 3.14
C PHE A 229 -11.20 14.20 2.95
N GLY A 230 -11.68 14.58 1.77
CA GLY A 230 -11.87 15.98 1.38
C GLY A 230 -10.63 16.62 0.75
N ASP A 231 -9.45 16.00 0.85
CA ASP A 231 -8.24 16.53 0.22
C ASP A 231 -8.27 16.41 -1.30
N ALA A 232 -7.65 17.38 -1.96
CA ALA A 232 -7.30 17.25 -3.37
C ALA A 232 -6.23 16.15 -3.53
N PRO A 233 -6.29 15.32 -4.60
CA PRO A 233 -5.21 14.40 -4.87
C PRO A 233 -3.91 15.20 -5.13
N PRO A 234 -2.74 14.65 -4.81
CA PRO A 234 -1.49 15.30 -5.13
C PRO A 234 -1.33 15.39 -6.65
N LEU A 235 -0.57 16.38 -7.11
CA LEU A 235 -0.20 16.44 -8.52
C LEU A 235 0.73 15.26 -8.84
N TYR A 236 0.31 14.43 -9.80
CA TYR A 236 1.12 13.33 -10.33
C TYR A 236 1.72 13.69 -11.69
N GLY A 237 2.93 13.22 -11.96
CA GLY A 237 3.58 13.32 -13.27
C GLY A 237 4.18 14.71 -13.56
N PRO A 238 4.21 15.14 -14.83
CA PRO A 238 4.83 16.41 -15.22
C PRO A 238 4.26 17.58 -14.43
N ARG A 239 5.14 18.29 -13.73
CA ARG A 239 4.77 19.50 -12.99
C ARG A 239 4.79 20.68 -13.94
N PRO A 240 3.88 21.65 -13.81
CA PRO A 240 4.02 22.93 -14.50
C PRO A 240 5.44 23.44 -14.30
N LYS A 241 6.10 23.87 -15.38
CA LYS A 241 7.36 24.61 -15.22
C LYS A 241 7.05 25.79 -14.31
N TYR A 242 7.74 25.87 -13.17
CA TYR A 242 7.78 27.12 -12.43
C TYR A 242 8.33 28.16 -13.43
N TYR A 243 7.49 29.09 -13.90
CA TYR A 243 8.02 30.30 -14.50
C TYR A 243 8.79 30.99 -13.37
N ALA A 244 10.11 30.92 -13.45
CA ALA A 244 11.02 31.63 -12.59
C ALA A 244 10.80 33.14 -12.80
N GLY A 245 9.91 33.68 -11.98
CA GLY A 245 9.73 35.11 -11.76
C GLY A 245 9.99 35.42 -10.30
N ARG A 246 11.17 35.04 -9.79
CA ARG A 246 11.86 35.63 -8.64
C ARG A 246 13.35 35.42 -8.79
#